data_AF-A0A147K536-F1
#
_entry.id   AF-A0A147K536-F1
#
_cell.length_a   1.000
_cell.length_b   1.000
_cell.length_c   1.000
_cell.angle_alpha   90.00
_cell.angle_beta   90.00
_cell.angle_gamma   90.00
#
_symmetry.space_group_name_H-M   'P 1'
#
loop_
_entity.id
_entity.type
_entity.pdbx_description
1 polymer ?
#
loop_
_entity_poly.entity_id
_entity_poly.type
_entity_poly.pdbx_seq_one_letter_code
_entity_poly.pdbx_strand_id
1 'polypeptide(L)'
;MGLLLLFIVSLPMYYELLKTSCIEHKLSECPAPAPGHSALKELGISELFFASFYTAIDIIFAFIFVAVAAVLFFTRSKEAMGLFSSLMLAIFGITFTDSMVSLYSQYAILKPFIDLATFIGLAAFILFFFLFPMGRFRPAWTIVIPPLLVGVPLLFNMVFGRNELFLAIWLLTCVATLVTFQTYRYRTVFNTVERHQTKWVVFGCTVALFGFLLFTVGPLLFSPDYHEVGSPLRHFMTNIGIRGSLLVIPVTLGIAVFRYRLWDINIIINQTMLYGSLTIAVFSIYILLLGLWNDQV
;
A
#
# COMPACT_ATOMS: atom_id res chain seq x y z
N MET A 1 -3.16 -0.13 -17.68
CA MET A 1 -3.20 -1.54 -18.16
C MET A 1 -1.84 -2.21 -18.11
N GLY A 2 -0.75 -1.62 -18.64
CA GLY A 2 0.58 -2.25 -18.62
C GLY A 2 1.06 -2.72 -17.23
N LEU A 3 0.96 -1.88 -16.20
CA LEU A 3 1.35 -2.25 -14.82
C LEU A 3 0.53 -3.42 -14.24
N LEU A 4 -0.74 -3.55 -14.62
CA LEU A 4 -1.61 -4.63 -14.14
C LEU A 4 -1.21 -5.96 -14.78
N LEU A 5 -0.83 -5.95 -16.07
CA LEU A 5 -0.28 -7.13 -16.73
C LEU A 5 1.04 -7.56 -16.11
N LEU A 6 1.94 -6.60 -15.84
CA LEU A 6 3.20 -6.88 -15.14
C LEU A 6 2.94 -7.51 -13.76
N PHE A 7 1.92 -7.06 -13.04
CA PHE A 7 1.52 -7.64 -11.76
C PHE A 7 1.04 -9.07 -11.88
N ILE A 8 0.15 -9.36 -12.83
CA ILE A 8 -0.33 -10.74 -13.02
C ILE A 8 0.84 -11.67 -13.38
N VAL A 9 1.76 -11.21 -14.22
CA VAL A 9 2.94 -11.98 -14.63
C VAL A 9 3.91 -12.18 -13.45
N SER A 10 4.05 -11.19 -12.55
CA SER A 10 4.96 -11.28 -11.40
C SER A 10 4.52 -12.26 -10.32
N LEU A 11 3.23 -12.56 -10.19
CA LEU A 11 2.70 -13.45 -9.15
C LEU A 11 3.29 -14.87 -9.15
N PRO A 12 3.29 -15.64 -10.27
CA PRO A 12 3.87 -16.99 -10.27
C PRO A 12 5.38 -16.97 -10.02
N MET A 13 6.09 -15.97 -10.54
CA MET A 13 7.53 -15.81 -10.27
C MET A 13 7.81 -15.50 -8.80
N TYR A 14 6.99 -14.66 -8.20
CA TYR A 14 7.08 -14.33 -6.78
C TYR A 14 6.83 -15.56 -5.90
N TYR A 15 5.83 -16.38 -6.25
CA TYR A 15 5.54 -17.63 -5.54
C TYR A 15 6.73 -18.61 -5.57
N GLU A 16 7.32 -18.83 -6.74
CA GLU A 16 8.49 -19.72 -6.88
C GLU A 16 9.73 -19.17 -6.17
N LEU A 17 9.94 -17.85 -6.21
CA LEU A 17 11.05 -17.18 -5.51
C LEU A 17 10.92 -17.31 -3.99
N LEU A 18 9.69 -17.19 -3.45
CA LEU A 18 9.41 -17.41 -2.03
C LEU A 18 9.63 -18.86 -1.61
N LYS A 19 9.29 -19.81 -2.49
CA LYS A 19 9.40 -21.25 -2.22
C LYS A 19 10.85 -21.76 -2.24
N THR A 20 11.69 -21.20 -3.10
CA THR A 20 13.06 -21.73 -3.35
C THR A 20 14.15 -20.87 -2.70
N SER A 21 14.29 -19.61 -3.13
CA SER A 21 15.42 -18.77 -2.76
C SER A 21 15.25 -18.06 -1.41
N CYS A 22 14.03 -17.66 -1.06
CA CYS A 22 13.77 -16.85 0.14
C CYS A 22 13.65 -17.61 1.46
N ILE A 23 13.89 -18.93 1.44
CA ILE A 23 13.97 -19.74 2.65
C ILE A 23 15.44 -19.99 3.03
N GLU A 24 16.34 -19.99 2.04
CA GLU A 24 17.77 -20.33 2.22
C GLU A 24 18.69 -19.10 2.35
N HIS A 25 18.44 -18.01 1.63
CA HIS A 25 19.38 -16.88 1.56
C HIS A 25 19.02 -15.72 2.50
N LYS A 26 20.03 -15.20 3.23
CA LYS A 26 19.89 -14.06 4.16
C LYS A 26 19.36 -12.80 3.44
N LEU A 27 18.41 -12.15 4.10
CA LEU A 27 17.81 -10.79 4.02
C LEU A 27 18.00 -9.84 2.81
N SER A 28 19.04 -9.90 1.97
CA SER A 28 19.36 -8.82 1.02
C SER A 28 18.69 -8.93 -0.35
N GLU A 29 18.19 -10.10 -0.75
CA GLU A 29 17.57 -10.31 -2.08
C GLU A 29 16.08 -10.65 -2.02
N CYS A 30 15.54 -10.89 -0.82
CA CYS A 30 14.17 -11.31 -0.64
C CYS A 30 13.25 -10.18 -0.18
N PRO A 31 12.15 -9.92 -0.92
CA PRO A 31 11.19 -8.87 -0.56
C PRO A 31 10.54 -9.08 0.82
N ALA A 32 10.37 -10.35 1.22
CA ALA A 32 10.05 -10.73 2.59
C ALA A 32 11.30 -11.28 3.29
N PRO A 33 11.58 -10.91 4.55
CA PRO A 33 12.75 -11.40 5.27
C PRO A 33 12.69 -12.92 5.39
N ALA A 34 13.77 -13.59 4.99
CA ALA A 34 13.89 -15.03 4.99
C ALA A 34 13.82 -15.57 6.44
N PRO A 35 12.80 -16.38 6.79
CA PRO A 35 12.69 -16.94 8.13
C PRO A 35 13.79 -17.97 8.44
N GLY A 36 14.37 -18.60 7.41
CA GLY A 36 15.23 -19.78 7.55
C GLY A 36 14.42 -21.06 7.74
N HIS A 37 14.87 -22.17 7.13
CA HIS A 37 14.19 -23.48 7.24
C HIS A 37 14.03 -23.94 8.70
N SER A 38 15.01 -23.67 9.57
CA SER A 38 14.96 -24.06 10.97
C SER A 38 13.83 -23.36 11.74
N ALA A 39 13.64 -22.06 11.54
CA ALA A 39 12.61 -21.30 12.24
C ALA A 39 11.19 -21.66 11.77
N LEU A 40 11.01 -21.98 10.48
CA LEU A 40 9.73 -22.48 9.97
C LEU A 40 9.39 -23.86 10.53
N LYS A 41 10.38 -24.75 10.62
CA LYS A 41 10.22 -26.11 11.15
C LYS A 41 9.89 -26.10 12.65
N GLU A 42 10.51 -25.21 13.43
CA GLU A 42 10.19 -25.03 14.86
C GLU A 42 8.74 -24.57 15.10
N LEU A 43 8.18 -23.79 14.17
CA LEU A 43 6.79 -23.32 14.22
C LEU A 43 5.79 -24.28 13.56
N GLY A 44 6.26 -25.37 12.94
CA GLY A 44 5.41 -26.31 12.20
C GLY A 44 4.77 -25.72 10.94
N ILE A 45 5.33 -24.63 10.40
CA ILE A 45 4.81 -23.95 9.21
C ILE A 45 5.48 -24.55 7.96
N SER A 46 4.68 -24.99 6.99
CA SER A 46 5.23 -25.50 5.72
C SER A 46 5.73 -24.35 4.84
N GLU A 47 6.74 -24.63 4.02
CA GLU A 47 7.30 -23.71 3.04
C GLU A 47 6.25 -23.26 2.02
N LEU A 48 5.37 -24.19 1.63
CA LEU A 48 4.23 -23.92 0.75
C LEU A 48 3.23 -22.96 1.39
N PHE A 49 2.93 -23.11 2.69
CA PHE A 49 2.07 -22.17 3.40
C PHE A 49 2.69 -20.78 3.41
N PHE A 50 3.98 -20.66 3.70
CA PHE A 50 4.69 -19.38 3.68
C PHE A 50 4.58 -18.68 2.31
N ALA A 51 4.92 -19.37 1.22
CA ALA A 51 4.87 -18.80 -0.13
C ALA A 51 3.43 -18.39 -0.51
N SER A 52 2.46 -19.29 -0.31
CA SER A 52 1.05 -19.04 -0.64
C SER A 52 0.46 -17.86 0.13
N PHE A 53 0.81 -17.72 1.42
CA PHE A 53 0.33 -16.65 2.27
C PHE A 53 0.79 -15.27 1.78
N TYR A 54 2.09 -15.08 1.51
CA TYR A 54 2.61 -13.78 1.07
C TYR A 54 2.10 -13.41 -0.33
N THR A 55 2.03 -14.38 -1.24
CA THR A 55 1.44 -14.17 -2.57
C THR A 55 -0.05 -13.81 -2.45
N ALA A 56 -0.81 -14.49 -1.60
CA ALA A 56 -2.23 -14.18 -1.39
C ALA A 56 -2.42 -12.77 -0.85
N ILE A 57 -1.61 -12.33 0.13
CA ILE A 57 -1.72 -10.97 0.66
C ILE A 57 -1.42 -9.92 -0.42
N ASP A 58 -0.43 -10.13 -1.29
CA ASP A 58 -0.18 -9.21 -2.42
C ASP A 58 -1.37 -9.11 -3.37
N ILE A 59 -1.97 -10.26 -3.71
CA ILE A 59 -3.18 -10.32 -4.55
C ILE A 59 -4.33 -9.56 -3.88
N ILE A 60 -4.61 -9.85 -2.61
CA ILE A 60 -5.69 -9.22 -1.84
C ILE A 60 -5.50 -7.70 -1.80
N PHE A 61 -4.29 -7.27 -1.47
CA PHE A 61 -3.94 -5.87 -1.34
C PHE A 61 -4.13 -5.13 -2.66
N ALA A 62 -3.48 -5.59 -3.74
CA ALA A 62 -3.58 -4.99 -5.06
C ALA A 62 -5.02 -5.02 -5.58
N PHE A 63 -5.74 -6.13 -5.39
CA PHE A 63 -7.12 -6.27 -5.84
C PHE A 63 -8.02 -5.20 -5.22
N ILE A 64 -7.96 -5.00 -3.89
CA ILE A 64 -8.82 -4.01 -3.22
C ILE A 64 -8.49 -2.60 -3.72
N PHE A 65 -7.21 -2.24 -3.83
CA PHE A 65 -6.79 -0.95 -4.36
C PHE A 65 -7.26 -0.72 -5.80
N VAL A 66 -7.07 -1.70 -6.68
CA VAL A 66 -7.46 -1.62 -8.09
C VAL A 66 -8.98 -1.63 -8.25
N ALA A 67 -9.72 -2.40 -7.45
CA ALA A 67 -11.18 -2.44 -7.49
C ALA A 67 -11.77 -1.07 -7.11
N VAL A 68 -11.28 -0.47 -6.02
CA VAL A 68 -11.69 0.88 -5.62
C VAL A 68 -11.25 1.91 -6.66
N ALA A 69 -10.05 1.81 -7.20
CA ALA A 69 -9.58 2.67 -8.28
C ALA A 69 -10.49 2.61 -9.52
N ALA A 70 -10.85 1.41 -9.98
CA ALA A 70 -11.73 1.21 -11.13
C ALA A 70 -13.10 1.83 -10.89
N VAL A 71 -13.66 1.62 -9.70
CA VAL A 71 -14.92 2.23 -9.28
C VAL A 71 -14.83 3.76 -9.31
N LEU A 72 -13.77 4.36 -8.77
CA LEU A 72 -13.56 5.81 -8.84
C LEU A 72 -13.41 6.29 -10.28
N PHE A 73 -12.71 5.55 -11.13
CA PHE A 73 -12.52 5.90 -12.53
C PHE A 73 -13.85 5.92 -13.29
N PHE A 74 -14.69 4.89 -13.14
CA PHE A 74 -15.99 4.83 -13.82
C PHE A 74 -16.99 5.85 -13.29
N THR A 75 -16.90 6.23 -12.02
CA THR A 75 -17.84 7.18 -11.40
C THR A 75 -17.41 8.64 -11.54
N ARG A 76 -16.10 8.91 -11.58
CA ARG A 76 -15.52 10.23 -11.33
C ARG A 76 -14.32 10.60 -12.22
N SER A 77 -14.09 9.91 -13.34
CA SER A 77 -13.02 10.25 -14.29
C SER A 77 -13.10 11.66 -14.88
N LYS A 78 -14.28 12.30 -14.90
CA LYS A 78 -14.46 13.69 -15.38
C LYS A 78 -13.95 14.74 -14.41
N GLU A 79 -13.77 14.40 -13.13
CA GLU A 79 -13.25 15.31 -12.13
C GLU A 79 -11.78 15.06 -11.89
N ALA A 80 -10.97 16.12 -11.93
CA ALA A 80 -9.52 16.02 -11.79
C ALA A 80 -9.10 15.25 -10.53
N MET A 81 -9.76 15.51 -9.39
CA MET A 81 -9.44 14.82 -8.13
C MET A 81 -9.87 13.34 -8.14
N GLY A 82 -11.01 13.02 -8.75
CA GLY A 82 -11.47 11.64 -8.89
C GLY A 82 -10.55 10.81 -9.77
N LEU A 83 -10.19 11.34 -10.93
CA LEU A 83 -9.22 10.73 -11.84
C LEU A 83 -7.85 10.55 -11.17
N PHE A 84 -7.32 11.61 -10.55
CA PHE A 84 -6.06 11.55 -9.82
C PHE A 84 -6.07 10.47 -8.74
N SER A 85 -7.13 10.42 -7.92
CA SER A 85 -7.27 9.43 -6.86
C SER A 85 -7.34 8.01 -7.42
N SER A 86 -8.03 7.79 -8.54
CA SER A 86 -8.11 6.48 -9.20
C SER A 86 -6.74 6.01 -9.71
N LEU A 87 -5.99 6.89 -10.38
CA LEU A 87 -4.66 6.56 -10.91
C LEU A 87 -3.67 6.32 -9.77
N MET A 88 -3.70 7.16 -8.73
CA MET A 88 -2.87 7.02 -7.55
C MET A 88 -3.13 5.69 -6.84
N LEU A 89 -4.39 5.32 -6.59
CA LEU A 89 -4.73 4.03 -5.98
C LEU A 89 -4.29 2.84 -6.85
N ALA A 90 -4.49 2.90 -8.17
CA ALA A 90 -4.11 1.81 -9.07
C ALA A 90 -2.58 1.63 -9.13
N ILE A 91 -1.82 2.72 -9.27
CA ILE A 91 -0.36 2.66 -9.35
C ILE A 91 0.20 2.23 -8.00
N PHE A 92 -0.15 2.94 -6.92
CA PHE A 92 0.36 2.65 -5.58
C PHE A 92 -0.02 1.24 -5.12
N GLY A 93 -1.27 0.81 -5.32
CA GLY A 93 -1.73 -0.52 -4.91
C GLY A 93 -1.00 -1.67 -5.59
N ILE A 94 -0.51 -1.47 -6.82
CA ILE A 94 0.27 -2.46 -7.55
C ILE A 94 1.75 -2.38 -7.15
N THR A 95 2.33 -1.18 -7.14
CA THR A 95 3.78 -0.98 -6.94
C THR A 95 4.23 -1.09 -5.49
N PHE A 96 3.30 -0.99 -4.53
CA PHE A 96 3.59 -1.21 -3.11
C PHE A 96 3.73 -2.70 -2.76
N THR A 97 3.34 -3.61 -3.67
CA THR A 97 3.48 -5.05 -3.46
C THR A 97 4.92 -5.53 -3.69
N ASP A 98 5.30 -6.56 -2.95
CA ASP A 98 6.62 -7.18 -3.03
C ASP A 98 6.79 -8.02 -4.30
N SER A 99 5.68 -8.50 -4.86
CA SER A 99 5.65 -9.32 -6.08
C SER A 99 6.39 -8.69 -7.26
N MET A 100 6.37 -7.35 -7.40
CA MET A 100 7.03 -6.62 -8.50
C MET A 100 8.54 -6.83 -8.57
N VAL A 101 9.18 -7.03 -7.42
CA VAL A 101 10.63 -7.20 -7.33
C VAL A 101 11.08 -8.51 -7.97
N SER A 102 10.21 -9.53 -8.01
CA SER A 102 10.52 -10.82 -8.65
C SER A 102 10.86 -10.69 -10.14
N LEU A 103 10.29 -9.68 -10.83
CA LEU A 103 10.56 -9.39 -12.25
C LEU A 103 12.02 -8.97 -12.50
N TYR A 104 12.73 -8.49 -11.49
CA TYR A 104 14.10 -7.98 -11.64
C TYR A 104 15.09 -9.10 -11.98
N SER A 105 14.83 -10.30 -11.47
CA SER A 105 15.67 -11.48 -11.69
C SER A 105 15.68 -11.95 -13.15
N GLN A 106 14.54 -11.82 -13.84
CA GLN A 106 14.37 -12.31 -15.22
C GLN A 106 14.45 -11.19 -16.26
N TYR A 107 14.03 -9.97 -15.91
CA TYR A 107 13.90 -8.86 -16.85
C TYR A 107 14.57 -7.60 -16.30
N ALA A 108 15.90 -7.57 -16.29
CA ALA A 108 16.68 -6.41 -15.85
C ALA A 108 16.28 -5.09 -16.56
N ILE A 109 15.81 -5.18 -17.82
CA ILE A 109 15.35 -4.02 -18.59
C ILE A 109 14.07 -3.39 -18.03
N LEU A 110 13.26 -4.15 -17.29
CA LEU A 110 12.02 -3.65 -16.67
C LEU A 110 12.27 -2.93 -15.34
N LYS A 111 13.42 -3.17 -14.68
CA LYS A 111 13.79 -2.55 -13.41
C LYS A 111 13.59 -1.02 -13.38
N PRO A 112 14.15 -0.22 -14.31
CA PRO A 112 13.96 1.24 -14.27
C PRO A 112 12.50 1.65 -14.44
N PHE A 113 11.70 0.89 -15.19
CA PHE A 113 10.27 1.18 -15.38
C PHE A 113 9.45 0.90 -14.12
N ILE A 114 9.78 -0.19 -13.41
CA ILE A 114 9.12 -0.55 -12.15
C ILE A 114 9.53 0.43 -11.06
N ASP A 115 10.82 0.75 -10.94
CA ASP A 115 11.31 1.76 -9.97
C ASP A 115 10.66 3.13 -10.24
N LEU A 116 10.53 3.54 -11.50
CA LEU A 116 9.84 4.76 -11.89
C LEU A 116 8.35 4.71 -11.53
N ALA A 117 7.67 3.59 -11.77
CA ALA A 117 6.26 3.43 -11.40
C ALA A 117 6.06 3.49 -9.88
N THR A 118 6.92 2.82 -9.11
CA THR A 118 6.93 2.88 -7.64
C THR A 118 7.14 4.29 -7.14
N PHE A 119 8.09 5.02 -7.75
CA PHE A 119 8.32 6.43 -7.45
C PHE A 119 7.09 7.29 -7.72
N ILE A 120 6.49 7.16 -8.91
CA ILE A 120 5.26 7.88 -9.28
C ILE A 120 4.12 7.54 -8.32
N GLY A 121 3.96 6.26 -7.97
CA GLY A 121 2.94 5.78 -7.03
C GLY A 121 3.09 6.41 -5.65
N LEU A 122 4.29 6.40 -5.08
CA LEU A 122 4.58 7.00 -3.78
C LEU A 122 4.43 8.52 -3.80
N ALA A 123 4.93 9.18 -4.85
CA ALA A 123 4.79 10.63 -5.01
C ALA A 123 3.32 11.05 -5.14
N ALA A 124 2.54 10.32 -5.94
CA ALA A 124 1.10 10.53 -6.07
C ALA A 124 0.36 10.28 -4.75
N PHE A 125 0.74 9.24 -4.01
CA PHE A 125 0.18 8.93 -2.70
C PHE A 125 0.42 10.05 -1.70
N ILE A 126 1.65 10.59 -1.60
CA ILE A 126 1.95 11.76 -0.75
C ILE A 126 1.15 12.98 -1.23
N LEU A 127 1.18 13.27 -2.53
CA LEU A 127 0.50 14.41 -3.15
C LEU A 127 -1.02 14.40 -2.91
N PHE A 128 -1.63 13.21 -2.85
CA PHE A 128 -3.05 13.05 -2.52
C PHE A 128 -3.43 13.76 -1.22
N PHE A 129 -2.62 13.65 -0.16
CA PHE A 129 -2.94 14.31 1.11
C PHE A 129 -2.91 15.84 1.02
N PHE A 130 -2.13 16.40 0.09
CA PHE A 130 -2.06 17.84 -0.10
C PHE A 130 -3.16 18.36 -1.03
N LEU A 131 -3.59 17.57 -2.01
CA LEU A 131 -4.64 17.96 -2.95
C LEU A 131 -6.06 17.67 -2.43
N PHE A 132 -6.24 16.59 -1.67
CA PHE A 132 -7.55 16.14 -1.20
C PHE A 132 -8.23 17.19 -0.30
N PRO A 133 -9.56 17.40 -0.40
CA PRO A 133 -10.51 16.83 -1.38
C PRO A 133 -10.67 17.63 -2.68
N MET A 134 -10.13 18.85 -2.74
CA MET A 134 -10.47 19.86 -3.75
C MET A 134 -9.60 19.81 -5.03
N GLY A 135 -8.51 19.03 -5.02
CA GLY A 135 -7.56 19.01 -6.14
C GLY A 135 -6.66 20.24 -6.23
N ARG A 136 -6.60 21.07 -5.18
CA ARG A 136 -5.82 22.31 -5.15
C ARG A 136 -5.07 22.46 -3.83
N PHE A 137 -3.87 23.00 -3.90
CA PHE A 137 -3.08 23.35 -2.72
C PHE A 137 -3.72 24.52 -1.97
N ARG A 138 -4.13 24.28 -0.73
CA ARG A 138 -4.59 25.33 0.18
C ARG A 138 -4.03 25.09 1.58
N PRO A 139 -3.22 26.03 2.10
CA PRO A 139 -2.68 27.24 1.45
C PRO A 139 -1.74 26.96 0.26
N ALA A 140 -1.58 27.91 -0.68
CA ALA A 140 -0.79 27.70 -1.91
C ALA A 140 0.70 27.41 -1.67
N TRP A 141 1.28 27.93 -0.57
CA TRP A 141 2.68 27.68 -0.21
C TRP A 141 2.98 26.20 0.08
N THR A 142 1.96 25.39 0.35
CA THR A 142 2.12 23.96 0.65
C THR A 142 2.56 23.13 -0.56
N ILE A 143 2.55 23.72 -1.76
CA ILE A 143 3.04 23.10 -3.00
C ILE A 143 4.51 22.66 -2.92
N VAL A 144 5.31 23.30 -2.07
CA VAL A 144 6.74 22.97 -1.91
C VAL A 144 6.97 21.74 -1.03
N ILE A 145 6.00 21.34 -0.21
CA ILE A 145 6.19 20.27 0.77
C ILE A 145 6.26 18.89 0.10
N PRO A 146 5.33 18.47 -0.78
CA PRO A 146 5.43 17.17 -1.46
C PRO A 146 6.77 16.93 -2.19
N PRO A 147 7.28 17.85 -3.03
CA PRO A 147 8.55 17.62 -3.71
C PRO A 147 9.73 17.57 -2.74
N LEU A 148 9.69 18.27 -1.59
CA LEU A 148 10.70 18.11 -0.55
C LEU A 148 10.63 16.74 0.12
N LEU A 149 9.43 16.29 0.50
CA LEU A 149 9.23 14.97 1.12
C LEU A 149 9.69 13.83 0.21
N VAL A 150 9.53 13.98 -1.10
CA VAL A 150 9.92 12.96 -2.09
C VAL A 150 11.40 13.11 -2.51
N GLY A 151 11.86 14.35 -2.74
CA GLY A 151 13.19 14.63 -3.29
C GLY A 151 14.33 14.50 -2.28
N VAL A 152 14.12 14.91 -1.03
CA VAL A 152 15.15 14.81 0.03
C VAL A 152 15.66 13.38 0.23
N PRO A 153 14.81 12.34 0.42
CA PRO A 153 15.31 10.98 0.61
C PRO A 153 15.99 10.41 -0.64
N LEU A 154 15.55 10.79 -1.84
CA LEU A 154 16.22 10.38 -3.08
C LEU A 154 17.63 10.94 -3.17
N LEU A 155 17.78 12.26 -2.98
CA LEU A 155 19.07 12.94 -3.04
C LEU A 155 20.00 12.42 -1.94
N PHE A 156 19.47 12.20 -0.74
CA PHE A 156 20.24 11.63 0.36
C PHE A 156 20.76 10.23 0.01
N ASN A 157 19.89 9.33 -0.45
CA ASN A 157 20.29 7.97 -0.83
C ASN A 157 21.28 7.95 -2.01
N MET A 158 21.18 8.91 -2.93
CA MET A 158 22.11 9.04 -4.06
C MET A 158 23.51 9.50 -3.62
N VAL A 159 23.62 10.37 -2.62
CA VAL A 159 24.89 10.96 -2.16
C VAL A 159 25.54 10.12 -1.06
N PHE A 160 24.75 9.67 -0.09
CA PHE A 160 25.24 9.00 1.14
C PHE A 160 24.96 7.50 1.17
N GLY A 161 24.24 6.97 0.19
CA GLY A 161 23.76 5.59 0.20
C GLY A 161 22.55 5.40 1.12
N ARG A 162 22.01 4.18 1.11
CA ARG A 162 20.86 3.80 1.94
C ARG A 162 21.27 3.80 3.42
N ASN A 163 20.55 4.57 4.23
CA ASN A 163 20.74 4.65 5.68
C ASN A 163 19.41 4.46 6.41
N GLU A 164 19.32 3.42 7.24
CA GLU A 164 18.07 3.03 7.92
C GLU A 164 17.60 4.06 8.96
N LEU A 165 18.54 4.70 9.68
CA LEU A 165 18.21 5.74 10.65
C LEU A 165 17.62 6.97 9.95
N PHE A 166 18.25 7.39 8.84
CA PHE A 166 17.72 8.48 8.03
C PHE A 166 16.34 8.16 7.47
N LEU A 167 16.12 6.93 6.97
CA LEU A 167 14.83 6.48 6.46
C LEU A 167 13.76 6.51 7.56
N ALA A 168 14.07 6.03 8.76
CA ALA A 168 13.14 6.07 9.90
C ALA A 168 12.78 7.51 10.30
N ILE A 169 13.77 8.41 10.40
CA ILE A 169 13.55 9.84 10.71
C ILE A 169 12.73 10.51 9.62
N TRP A 170 13.06 10.27 8.36
CA TRP A 170 12.31 10.77 7.21
C TRP A 170 10.85 10.29 7.26
N LEU A 171 10.63 9.00 7.56
CA LEU A 171 9.30 8.43 7.58
C LEU A 171 8.45 9.01 8.72
N LEU A 172 9.01 9.15 9.92
CA LEU A 172 8.37 9.83 11.05
C LEU A 172 8.00 11.26 10.69
N THR A 173 8.92 12.00 10.07
CA THR A 173 8.70 13.39 9.64
C THR A 173 7.63 13.47 8.56
N CYS A 174 7.65 12.56 7.58
CA CYS A 174 6.66 12.48 6.52
C CYS A 174 5.27 12.27 7.10
N VAL A 175 5.07 11.22 7.91
CA VAL A 175 3.77 10.91 8.49
C VAL A 175 3.29 12.01 9.43
N ALA A 176 4.16 12.56 10.28
CA ALA A 176 3.82 13.70 11.14
C ALA A 176 3.34 14.90 10.31
N THR A 177 4.01 15.20 9.20
CA THR A 177 3.62 16.27 8.26
C THR A 177 2.26 15.98 7.63
N LEU A 178 2.01 14.76 7.16
CA LEU A 178 0.73 14.38 6.54
C LEU A 178 -0.43 14.50 7.54
N VAL A 179 -0.27 13.98 8.75
CA VAL A 179 -1.32 13.98 9.78
C VAL A 179 -1.58 15.40 10.30
N THR A 180 -0.53 16.17 10.59
CA THR A 180 -0.67 17.55 11.06
C THR A 180 -1.32 18.43 9.99
N PHE A 181 -0.93 18.27 8.73
CA PHE A 181 -1.48 19.03 7.62
C PHE A 181 -2.98 18.74 7.40
N GLN A 182 -3.36 17.46 7.39
CA GLN A 182 -4.77 17.06 7.28
C GLN A 182 -5.60 17.57 8.46
N THR A 183 -5.07 17.48 9.67
CA THR A 183 -5.74 17.95 10.89
C THR A 183 -5.94 19.46 10.87
N TYR A 184 -4.92 20.22 10.47
CA TYR A 184 -5.00 21.67 10.32
C TYR A 184 -6.08 22.06 9.29
N ARG A 185 -6.10 21.44 8.11
CA ARG A 185 -7.10 21.74 7.08
C ARG A 185 -8.51 21.36 7.50
N TYR A 186 -8.66 20.21 8.12
CA TYR A 186 -9.95 19.76 8.64
C TYR A 186 -10.54 20.73 9.68
N ARG A 187 -9.68 21.31 10.53
CA ARG A 187 -10.11 22.25 11.58
C ARG A 187 -10.31 23.68 11.10
N THR A 188 -9.49 24.14 10.16
CA THR A 188 -9.40 25.58 9.82
C THR A 188 -9.94 25.91 8.43
N VAL A 189 -9.77 25.01 7.45
CA VAL A 189 -10.03 25.32 6.03
C VAL A 189 -11.35 24.74 5.54
N PHE A 190 -11.75 23.55 6.02
CA PHE A 190 -12.94 22.87 5.51
C PHE A 190 -14.24 23.51 6.02
N ASN A 191 -15.17 23.73 5.09
CA ASN A 191 -16.55 24.10 5.39
C ASN A 191 -17.32 22.94 6.02
N THR A 192 -18.49 23.21 6.61
CA THR A 192 -19.30 22.18 7.31
C THR A 192 -19.63 20.98 6.42
N VAL A 193 -20.04 21.21 5.17
CA VAL A 193 -20.34 20.15 4.19
C VAL A 193 -19.08 19.34 3.86
N GLU A 194 -17.95 20.01 3.60
CA GLU A 194 -16.69 19.35 3.27
C GLU A 194 -16.18 18.49 4.43
N ARG A 195 -16.31 18.95 5.68
CA ARG A 195 -15.96 18.14 6.86
C ARG A 195 -16.79 16.87 6.94
N HIS A 196 -18.10 16.96 6.71
CA HIS A 196 -18.97 15.79 6.71
C HIS A 196 -18.59 14.78 5.62
N GLN A 197 -18.26 15.25 4.42
CA GLN A 197 -17.89 14.39 3.29
C GLN A 197 -16.49 13.76 3.46
N THR A 198 -15.55 14.48 4.07
CA THR A 198 -14.15 14.06 4.19
C THR A 198 -13.80 13.38 5.51
N LYS A 199 -14.66 13.46 6.53
CA LYS A 199 -14.38 12.92 7.89
C LYS A 199 -13.88 11.48 7.85
N TRP A 200 -14.51 10.61 7.07
CA TRP A 200 -14.13 9.20 6.98
C TRP A 200 -12.80 8.99 6.27
N VAL A 201 -12.50 9.78 5.24
CA VAL A 201 -11.21 9.72 4.55
C VAL A 201 -10.10 10.20 5.47
N VAL A 202 -10.29 11.35 6.15
CA VAL A 202 -9.30 11.88 7.10
C VAL A 202 -9.08 10.88 8.26
N PHE A 203 -10.15 10.29 8.78
CA PHE A 203 -10.06 9.24 9.79
C PHE A 203 -9.28 8.02 9.28
N GLY A 204 -9.65 7.51 8.10
CA GLY A 204 -9.00 6.34 7.50
C GLY A 204 -7.53 6.58 7.19
N CYS A 205 -7.20 7.73 6.64
CA CYS A 205 -5.83 8.19 6.43
C CYS A 205 -5.03 8.25 7.73
N THR A 206 -5.58 8.83 8.80
CA THR A 206 -4.89 8.90 10.10
C THR A 206 -4.67 7.51 10.69
N VAL A 207 -5.69 6.64 10.66
CA VAL A 207 -5.57 5.25 11.13
C VAL A 207 -4.54 4.48 10.30
N ALA A 208 -4.57 4.62 8.98
CA ALA A 208 -3.64 3.97 8.07
C ALA A 208 -2.19 4.40 8.29
N LEU A 209 -1.93 5.70 8.39
CA LEU A 209 -0.59 6.23 8.60
C LEU A 209 -0.05 5.89 9.99
N PHE A 210 -0.92 5.94 11.02
CA PHE A 210 -0.53 5.54 12.38
C PHE A 210 -0.22 4.04 12.45
N GLY A 211 -1.07 3.19 11.88
CA GLY A 211 -0.83 1.75 11.81
C GLY A 211 0.43 1.43 11.00
N PHE A 212 0.64 2.11 9.87
CA PHE A 212 1.85 1.99 9.08
C PHE A 212 3.10 2.31 9.91
N LEU A 213 3.13 3.43 10.64
CA LEU A 213 4.24 3.75 11.55
C LEU A 213 4.41 2.71 12.67
N LEU A 214 3.30 2.28 13.26
CA LEU A 214 3.32 1.31 14.35
C LEU A 214 3.97 0.00 13.93
N PHE A 215 3.68 -0.50 12.73
CA PHE A 215 4.23 -1.77 12.24
C PHE A 215 5.59 -1.64 11.56
N THR A 216 5.98 -0.46 11.06
CA THR A 216 7.29 -0.22 10.43
C THR A 216 8.35 0.25 11.42
N VAL A 217 8.06 1.28 12.21
CA VAL A 217 9.03 1.92 13.12
C VAL A 217 8.92 1.35 14.53
N GLY A 218 7.70 1.00 14.98
CA GLY A 218 7.47 0.46 16.32
C GLY A 218 8.42 -0.70 16.69
N PRO A 219 8.56 -1.74 15.85
CA PRO A 219 9.47 -2.84 16.10
C PRO A 219 10.94 -2.43 16.33
N LEU A 220 11.41 -1.44 15.57
CA LEU A 220 12.79 -0.93 15.63
C LEU A 220 13.07 -0.19 16.95
N LEU A 221 12.04 0.40 17.57
CA LEU A 221 12.18 1.11 18.85
C LEU A 221 12.33 0.15 20.04
N PHE A 222 11.72 -1.04 19.98
CA PHE A 222 11.76 -2.02 21.07
C PHE A 222 12.88 -3.05 20.91
N SER A 223 13.33 -3.29 19.68
CA SER A 223 14.39 -4.24 19.37
C SER A 223 15.12 -3.79 18.09
N PRO A 224 16.34 -3.23 18.21
CA PRO A 224 17.15 -2.85 17.04
C PRO A 224 17.40 -4.02 16.10
N ASP A 225 17.53 -5.23 16.66
CA ASP A 225 17.75 -6.48 15.92
C ASP A 225 16.44 -7.14 15.46
N TYR A 226 15.32 -6.41 15.40
CA TYR A 226 14.00 -6.97 15.06
C TYR A 226 13.98 -7.72 13.72
N HIS A 227 14.78 -7.25 12.75
CA HIS A 227 14.94 -7.88 11.45
C HIS A 227 16.05 -8.95 11.41
N GLU A 228 16.92 -9.00 12.41
CA GLU A 228 18.03 -9.96 12.49
C GLU A 228 17.67 -11.21 13.30
N VAL A 229 16.82 -11.08 14.32
CA VAL A 229 16.32 -12.19 15.13
C VAL A 229 15.03 -12.73 14.49
N GLY A 230 15.23 -13.60 13.50
CA GLY A 230 14.22 -14.21 12.63
C GLY A 230 13.17 -15.04 13.37
N SER A 231 12.14 -14.38 13.89
CA SER A 231 10.88 -15.05 14.24
C SER A 231 9.88 -14.86 13.10
N PRO A 232 9.52 -15.93 12.36
CA PRO A 232 8.60 -15.85 11.23
C PRO A 232 7.28 -15.19 11.59
N LEU A 233 6.80 -15.44 12.82
CA LEU A 233 5.57 -14.87 13.37
C LEU A 233 5.61 -13.33 13.42
N ARG A 234 6.73 -12.73 13.85
CA ARG A 234 6.87 -11.25 13.89
C ARG A 234 6.79 -10.65 12.49
N HIS A 235 7.41 -11.30 11.50
CA HIS A 235 7.36 -10.84 10.12
C HIS A 235 5.96 -10.95 9.52
N PHE A 236 5.23 -12.04 9.81
CA PHE A 236 3.83 -12.17 9.43
C PHE A 236 2.98 -11.04 10.02
N MET A 237 3.11 -10.79 11.33
CA MET A 237 2.37 -9.72 12.00
C MET A 237 2.67 -8.35 11.43
N THR A 238 3.95 -8.03 11.18
CA THR A 238 4.36 -6.76 10.57
C THR A 238 3.78 -6.60 9.17
N ASN A 239 3.85 -7.62 8.31
CA ASN A 239 3.34 -7.53 6.94
C ASN A 239 1.82 -7.39 6.88
N ILE A 240 1.09 -8.20 7.65
CA ILE A 240 -0.37 -8.07 7.78
C ILE A 240 -0.72 -6.68 8.32
N GLY A 241 0.00 -6.21 9.34
CA GLY A 241 -0.22 -4.92 9.97
C GLY A 241 -0.01 -3.75 9.01
N ILE A 242 1.08 -3.74 8.26
CA ILE A 242 1.40 -2.70 7.27
C ILE A 242 0.34 -2.65 6.17
N ARG A 243 0.10 -3.78 5.50
CA ARG A 243 -0.81 -3.87 4.34
C ARG A 243 -2.27 -3.65 4.77
N GLY A 244 -2.66 -4.22 5.91
CA GLY A 244 -3.97 -4.01 6.53
C GLY A 244 -4.22 -2.56 6.92
N SER A 245 -3.21 -1.87 7.48
CA SER A 245 -3.33 -0.44 7.81
C SER A 245 -3.56 0.41 6.56
N LEU A 246 -2.80 0.16 5.48
CA LEU A 246 -2.93 0.93 4.24
C LEU A 246 -4.24 0.65 3.49
N LEU A 247 -4.83 -0.54 3.61
CA LEU A 247 -6.14 -0.87 3.04
C LEU A 247 -7.29 -0.03 3.60
N VAL A 248 -7.11 0.58 4.78
CA VAL A 248 -8.12 1.49 5.35
C VAL A 248 -8.35 2.69 4.42
N ILE A 249 -7.35 3.14 3.67
CA ILE A 249 -7.45 4.30 2.76
C ILE A 249 -8.44 4.07 1.62
N PRO A 250 -8.27 3.05 0.74
CA PRO A 250 -9.23 2.81 -0.34
C PRO A 250 -10.63 2.47 0.20
N VAL A 251 -10.74 1.75 1.32
CA VAL A 251 -12.04 1.41 1.92
C VAL A 251 -12.77 2.67 2.39
N THR A 252 -12.11 3.54 3.16
CA THR A 252 -12.72 4.78 3.64
C THR A 252 -12.99 5.79 2.51
N LEU A 253 -12.14 5.84 1.50
CA LEU A 253 -12.37 6.65 0.30
C LEU A 253 -13.61 6.15 -0.46
N GLY A 254 -13.74 4.84 -0.66
CA GLY A 254 -14.93 4.23 -1.24
C GLY A 254 -16.18 4.58 -0.44
N ILE A 255 -16.16 4.42 0.88
CA ILE A 255 -17.29 4.81 1.75
C ILE A 255 -17.62 6.30 1.60
N ALA A 256 -16.63 7.19 1.57
CA ALA A 256 -16.86 8.63 1.40
C ALA A 256 -17.51 8.97 0.06
N VAL A 257 -17.06 8.34 -1.01
CA VAL A 257 -17.61 8.47 -2.37
C VAL A 257 -19.07 7.98 -2.42
N PHE A 258 -19.36 6.79 -1.90
CA PHE A 258 -20.69 6.18 -2.02
C PHE A 258 -21.72 6.63 -0.99
N ARG A 259 -21.33 6.69 0.29
CA ARG A 259 -22.26 6.98 1.40
C ARG A 259 -22.45 8.47 1.60
N TYR A 260 -21.37 9.23 1.49
CA TYR A 260 -21.36 10.67 1.76
C TYR A 260 -21.36 11.52 0.49
N ARG A 261 -21.42 10.89 -0.68
CA ARG A 261 -21.46 11.55 -1.99
C ARG A 261 -20.34 12.57 -2.12
N LEU A 262 -19.13 12.20 -1.68
CA LEU A 262 -17.95 13.05 -1.82
C LEU A 262 -17.81 13.48 -3.29
N TRP A 263 -17.62 14.78 -3.52
CA TRP A 263 -17.65 15.43 -4.84
C TRP A 263 -19.05 15.63 -5.47
N ASP A 264 -20.12 15.47 -4.70
CA ASP A 264 -21.50 15.63 -5.15
C ASP A 264 -21.89 14.59 -6.21
N ILE A 265 -21.65 13.33 -5.84
CA ILE A 265 -22.01 12.19 -6.68
C ILE A 265 -23.48 11.81 -6.50
N ASN A 266 -24.29 12.18 -7.49
CA ASN A 266 -25.60 11.57 -7.74
C ASN A 266 -25.42 10.25 -8.49
N ILE A 267 -24.86 9.28 -7.79
CA ILE A 267 -24.74 7.90 -8.27
C ILE A 267 -26.13 7.25 -8.12
N ILE A 268 -26.73 6.83 -9.24
CA ILE A 268 -27.82 5.82 -9.26
C ILE A 268 -27.17 4.43 -9.34
N ILE A 269 -26.20 4.17 -8.47
CA ILE A 269 -25.59 2.87 -8.27
C ILE A 269 -25.88 2.56 -6.81
N ASN A 270 -26.80 1.63 -6.61
CA ASN A 270 -27.18 1.19 -5.27
C ASN A 270 -25.93 0.75 -4.50
N GLN A 271 -25.97 0.94 -3.18
CA GLN A 271 -24.94 0.52 -2.23
C GLN A 271 -24.46 -0.94 -2.46
N THR A 272 -25.30 -1.74 -3.11
CA THR A 272 -25.03 -3.11 -3.58
C THR A 272 -23.80 -3.26 -4.49
N MET A 273 -23.36 -2.27 -5.28
CA MET A 273 -22.13 -2.46 -6.08
C MET A 273 -20.86 -2.38 -5.25
N LEU A 274 -20.77 -1.48 -4.26
CA LEU A 274 -19.58 -1.41 -3.39
C LEU A 274 -19.53 -2.62 -2.47
N TYR A 275 -20.65 -2.95 -1.81
CA TYR A 275 -20.71 -4.15 -0.99
C TYR A 275 -20.55 -5.40 -1.84
N GLY A 276 -21.16 -5.45 -3.02
CA GLY A 276 -21.01 -6.56 -3.96
C GLY A 276 -19.58 -6.73 -4.43
N SER A 277 -18.86 -5.66 -4.78
CA SER A 277 -17.46 -5.76 -5.21
C SER A 277 -16.56 -6.21 -4.06
N LEU A 278 -16.76 -5.69 -2.83
CA LEU A 278 -16.05 -6.15 -1.63
C LEU A 278 -16.38 -7.62 -1.31
N THR A 279 -17.63 -8.03 -1.40
CA THR A 279 -18.05 -9.42 -1.17
C THR A 279 -17.46 -10.34 -2.22
N ILE A 280 -17.50 -9.96 -3.50
CA ILE A 280 -16.86 -10.72 -4.60
C ILE A 280 -15.36 -10.79 -4.39
N ALA A 281 -14.72 -9.71 -3.91
CA ALA A 281 -13.31 -9.71 -3.54
C ALA A 281 -13.03 -10.79 -2.50
N VAL A 282 -13.71 -10.69 -1.36
CA VAL A 282 -13.53 -11.60 -0.21
C VAL A 282 -13.84 -13.04 -0.61
N PHE A 283 -14.87 -13.25 -1.43
CA PHE A 283 -15.26 -14.58 -1.90
C PHE A 283 -14.26 -15.16 -2.90
N SER A 284 -13.75 -14.36 -3.83
CA SER A 284 -12.70 -14.79 -4.78
C SER A 284 -11.42 -15.13 -4.04
N ILE A 285 -11.06 -14.33 -3.04
CA ILE A 285 -9.93 -14.58 -2.14
C ILE A 285 -10.13 -15.90 -1.38
N TYR A 286 -11.31 -16.11 -0.81
CA TYR A 286 -11.64 -17.35 -0.11
C TYR A 286 -11.52 -18.59 -0.99
N ILE A 287 -12.04 -18.54 -2.22
CA ILE A 287 -11.91 -19.63 -3.19
C ILE A 287 -10.44 -19.86 -3.57
N LEU A 288 -9.67 -18.80 -3.79
CA LEU A 288 -8.27 -18.90 -4.19
C LEU A 288 -7.43 -19.51 -3.06
N LEU A 289 -7.69 -19.11 -1.81
CA LEU A 289 -7.08 -19.72 -0.62
C LEU A 289 -7.48 -21.18 -0.45
N LEU A 290 -8.75 -21.53 -0.67
CA LEU A 290 -9.22 -22.91 -0.62
C LEU A 290 -8.61 -23.78 -1.72
N GLY A 291 -8.52 -23.27 -2.95
CA GLY A 291 -7.88 -23.99 -4.06
C GLY A 291 -6.42 -24.29 -3.77
N LEU A 292 -5.69 -23.30 -3.26
CA LEU A 292 -4.29 -23.48 -2.83
C LEU A 292 -4.14 -24.44 -1.65
N TRP A 293 -5.13 -24.55 -0.78
CA TRP A 293 -5.14 -25.49 0.34
C TRP A 293 -5.46 -26.93 -0.10
N ASN A 294 -6.34 -27.09 -1.10
CA ASN A 294 -6.79 -28.40 -1.55
C ASN A 294 -5.75 -29.14 -2.42
N ASP A 295 -4.80 -28.42 -3.03
CA ASP A 295 -3.64 -29.01 -3.71
C ASP A 295 -2.58 -29.56 -2.72
N GLN A 296 -2.83 -29.51 -1.40
CA GLN A 296 -1.92 -29.99 -0.35
C GLN A 296 -2.37 -31.31 0.32
N VAL A 297 -3.49 -31.91 -0.09
CA VAL A 297 -3.99 -33.23 0.39
C VAL A 297 -4.00 -34.23 -0.74
#